data_AF-A0A830CCJ1-F1
#
_entry.id   AF-A0A830CCJ1-F1
#
_cell.length_a   1.000
_cell.length_b   1.000
_cell.length_c   1.000
_cell.angle_alpha   90.00
_cell.angle_beta   90.00
_cell.angle_gamma   90.00
#
_symmetry.space_group_name_H-M   'P 1'
#
loop_
_entity.id
_entity.type
_entity.pdbx_description
1 polymer ?
#
loop_
_entity_poly.entity_id
_entity_poly.type
_entity_poly.pdbx_seq_one_letter_code
_entity_poly.pdbx_strand_id
1 'polypeptide(L)'
;MHDRGDYKLGWQIEKEWDEKEKARLRKMSKEDGRGDDDERGADISDDNALPLPFACFICREPFVDPVMTRCKHYFCKHCALKHHAKNKKCFVCDHPTNGIFNIAFEIRHKPSETRKD
;
A
#
# COMPACT_ATOMS: atom_id res chain seq x y z
N MET A 1 58.77 -13.88 -6.01
CA MET A 1 57.61 -14.42 -6.73
C MET A 1 56.41 -14.28 -5.82
N HIS A 2 55.39 -13.52 -6.21
CA HIS A 2 54.11 -13.49 -5.50
C HIS A 2 53.04 -13.95 -6.48
N ASP A 3 52.50 -15.15 -6.21
CA ASP A 3 51.32 -15.70 -6.86
C ASP A 3 50.18 -14.68 -6.80
N ARG A 4 49.69 -14.28 -7.97
CA ARG A 4 48.49 -13.44 -8.14
C ARG A 4 47.38 -14.22 -8.83
N GLY A 5 47.37 -15.54 -8.68
CA GLY A 5 46.30 -16.40 -9.18
C GLY A 5 45.15 -16.48 -8.18
N ASP A 6 43.94 -16.47 -8.70
CA ASP A 6 42.69 -16.87 -8.04
C ASP A 6 41.90 -15.82 -7.25
N TYR A 7 41.77 -14.61 -7.81
CA TYR A 7 40.53 -13.85 -7.58
C TYR A 7 39.53 -14.15 -8.71
N LYS A 8 38.41 -14.78 -8.36
CA LYS A 8 37.29 -15.00 -9.30
C LYS A 8 36.87 -13.65 -9.88
N LEU A 9 36.74 -13.57 -11.21
CA LEU A 9 36.29 -12.37 -11.91
C LEU A 9 34.84 -12.06 -11.51
N GLY A 10 34.45 -10.79 -11.47
CA GLY A 10 33.11 -10.36 -11.02
C GLY A 10 31.96 -11.10 -11.70
N TRP A 11 32.05 -11.32 -13.02
CA TRP A 11 31.05 -12.07 -13.80
C TRP A 11 30.88 -13.53 -13.34
N GLN A 12 31.95 -14.13 -12.83
CA GLN A 12 31.96 -15.52 -12.36
C GLN A 12 31.33 -15.63 -10.97
N ILE A 13 31.46 -14.58 -10.16
CA ILE A 13 30.76 -14.46 -8.87
C ILE A 13 29.27 -14.29 -9.15
N GLU A 14 28.86 -13.32 -9.99
CA GLU A 14 27.45 -13.04 -10.31
C GLU A 14 26.69 -14.28 -10.83
N LYS A 15 27.33 -15.07 -11.70
CA LYS A 15 26.76 -16.33 -12.19
C LYS A 15 26.53 -17.36 -11.08
N GLU A 16 27.45 -17.45 -10.12
CA GLU A 16 27.34 -18.34 -8.96
C GLU A 16 26.18 -17.91 -8.02
N TRP A 17 25.88 -16.61 -7.92
CA TRP A 17 24.71 -16.10 -7.19
C TRP A 17 23.39 -16.44 -7.88
N ASP A 18 23.29 -16.21 -9.20
CA ASP A 18 22.08 -16.49 -9.98
C ASP A 18 21.70 -17.99 -9.95
N GLU A 19 22.70 -18.87 -10.13
CA GLU A 19 22.47 -20.32 -10.07
C GLU A 19 22.01 -20.78 -8.68
N LYS A 20 22.52 -20.16 -7.61
CA LYS A 20 22.17 -20.48 -6.22
C LYS A 20 20.76 -19.99 -5.86
N GLU A 21 20.36 -18.83 -6.36
CA GLU A 21 19.02 -18.27 -6.17
C GLU A 21 17.97 -19.09 -6.93
N LYS A 22 18.28 -19.46 -8.18
CA LYS A 22 17.43 -20.33 -8.99
C LYS A 22 17.30 -21.74 -8.42
N ALA A 23 18.36 -22.28 -7.81
CA ALA A 23 18.31 -23.55 -7.10
C ALA A 23 17.44 -23.48 -5.83
N ARG A 24 17.47 -22.35 -5.09
CA ARG A 24 16.56 -22.12 -3.95
C ARG A 24 15.11 -22.05 -4.39
N LEU A 25 14.82 -21.31 -5.47
CA LEU A 25 13.48 -21.19 -6.03
C LEU A 25 12.94 -22.55 -6.50
N ARG A 26 13.76 -23.36 -7.18
CA ARG A 26 13.38 -24.71 -7.59
C ARG A 26 13.18 -25.68 -6.42
N LYS A 27 13.88 -25.48 -5.30
CA LYS A 27 13.66 -26.26 -4.06
C LYS A 27 12.34 -25.87 -3.39
N MET A 28 12.02 -24.59 -3.31
CA MET A 28 10.74 -24.10 -2.77
C MET A 28 9.54 -24.57 -3.62
N SER A 29 9.66 -24.53 -4.95
CA SER A 29 8.58 -24.99 -5.84
C SER A 29 8.30 -26.50 -5.82
N LYS A 30 9.16 -27.32 -5.19
CA LYS A 30 9.01 -28.79 -5.16
C LYS A 30 8.42 -29.30 -3.83
N GLU A 31 8.32 -28.46 -2.81
CA GLU A 31 7.79 -28.83 -1.49
C GLU A 31 6.27 -28.57 -1.34
N ASP A 32 5.68 -27.75 -2.22
CA ASP A 32 4.24 -27.40 -2.19
C ASP A 32 3.36 -28.34 -3.04
N GLY A 33 3.59 -29.64 -2.90
CA GLY A 33 2.84 -30.68 -3.60
C GLY A 33 1.72 -31.29 -2.75
N ARG A 34 0.68 -30.54 -2.36
CA ARG A 34 -0.59 -31.10 -1.85
C ARG A 34 -1.80 -30.19 -2.11
N GLY A 35 -2.78 -30.73 -2.84
CA GLY A 35 -4.20 -30.48 -2.55
C GLY A 35 -4.95 -29.58 -3.51
N ASP A 36 -5.84 -30.20 -4.26
CA ASP A 36 -6.94 -29.66 -5.06
C ASP A 36 -8.07 -29.06 -4.18
N ASP A 37 -8.80 -28.10 -4.75
CA ASP A 37 -10.14 -27.59 -4.39
C ASP A 37 -10.33 -26.84 -3.04
N ASP A 38 -10.48 -25.50 -3.09
CA ASP A 38 -11.62 -24.75 -2.50
C ASP A 38 -11.40 -23.22 -2.63
N GLU A 39 -12.48 -22.53 -2.98
CA GLU A 39 -12.59 -21.09 -3.19
C GLU A 39 -12.26 -20.26 -1.94
N ARG A 40 -11.03 -19.74 -1.84
CA ARG A 40 -10.76 -18.62 -0.95
C ARG A 40 -9.82 -17.63 -1.60
N GLY A 41 -10.39 -16.48 -1.97
CA GLY A 41 -9.67 -15.33 -2.47
C GLY A 41 -8.46 -15.02 -1.58
N ALA A 42 -7.28 -15.35 -2.10
CA ALA A 42 -6.02 -14.86 -1.60
C ALA A 42 -5.96 -13.38 -1.98
N ASP A 43 -6.57 -12.57 -1.11
CA ASP A 43 -6.30 -11.16 -0.96
C ASP A 43 -4.79 -10.95 -1.07
N ILE A 44 -4.42 -10.17 -2.07
CA ILE A 44 -3.05 -9.95 -2.50
C ILE A 44 -2.26 -9.50 -1.27
N SER A 45 -1.27 -10.30 -0.91
CA SER A 45 -0.20 -9.92 0.01
C SER A 45 0.54 -8.73 -0.62
N ASP A 46 0.02 -7.53 -0.39
CA ASP A 46 0.68 -6.27 -0.67
C ASP A 46 1.20 -5.71 0.66
N ASP A 47 2.21 -6.39 1.21
CA ASP A 47 3.01 -5.95 2.36
C ASP A 47 3.78 -4.63 2.10
N ASN A 48 3.59 -4.01 0.92
CA ASN A 48 4.22 -2.76 0.52
C ASN A 48 3.23 -1.61 0.20
N ALA A 49 1.91 -1.82 0.34
CA ALA A 49 0.96 -0.71 0.37
C ALA A 49 1.00 -0.06 1.75
N LEU A 50 1.52 1.17 1.82
CA LEU A 50 1.28 2.06 2.96
C LEU A 50 -0.22 2.03 3.29
N PRO A 51 -0.62 1.84 4.56
CA PRO A 51 -2.03 1.74 4.93
C PRO A 51 -2.73 3.06 4.61
N LEU A 52 -3.38 3.14 3.45
CA LEU A 52 -4.24 4.26 3.13
C LEU A 52 -5.39 4.28 4.16
N PRO A 53 -5.79 5.45 4.67
CA PRO A 53 -6.85 5.51 5.66
C PRO A 53 -8.15 4.97 5.06
N PHE A 54 -8.85 4.11 5.81
CA PHE A 54 -10.13 3.52 5.39
C PHE A 54 -11.35 4.33 5.84
N ALA A 55 -11.17 5.18 6.86
CA ALA A 55 -12.26 5.95 7.47
C ALA A 55 -11.87 7.41 7.70
N CYS A 56 -12.87 8.27 7.70
CA CYS A 56 -12.72 9.70 7.97
C CYS A 56 -12.37 9.95 9.44
N PHE A 57 -11.33 10.73 9.72
CA PHE A 57 -10.92 11.04 11.10
C PHE A 57 -11.94 11.86 11.90
N ILE A 58 -12.91 12.50 11.25
CA ILE A 58 -13.92 13.33 11.90
C ILE A 58 -15.16 12.51 12.27
N CYS A 59 -15.75 11.76 11.32
CA CYS A 59 -16.96 10.97 11.56
C CYS A 59 -16.68 9.50 11.91
N ARG A 60 -15.45 9.01 11.71
CA ARG A 60 -15.04 7.60 11.90
C ARG A 60 -15.82 6.60 11.05
N GLU A 61 -16.47 7.09 9.99
CA GLU A 61 -17.21 6.31 8.99
C GLU A 61 -16.39 6.19 7.70
N PRO A 62 -16.74 5.25 6.80
CA PRO A 62 -16.17 5.20 5.45
C PRO A 62 -16.33 6.54 4.72
N PHE A 63 -15.39 6.85 3.83
CA PHE A 63 -15.37 8.15 3.15
C PHE A 63 -16.56 8.33 2.20
N VAL A 64 -17.33 9.39 2.42
CA VAL A 64 -18.35 9.89 1.50
C VAL A 64 -17.80 11.16 0.85
N ASP A 65 -17.55 11.11 -0.46
CA ASP A 65 -16.84 12.14 -1.22
C ASP A 65 -15.51 12.55 -0.56
N PRO A 66 -14.48 11.69 -0.65
CA PRO A 66 -13.19 11.96 -0.03
C PRO A 66 -12.50 13.20 -0.60
N VAL A 67 -12.00 14.04 0.29
CA VAL A 67 -11.18 15.22 -0.01
C VAL A 67 -9.87 15.18 0.76
N MET A 68 -8.80 15.64 0.10
CA MET A 68 -7.46 15.78 0.64
C MET A 68 -7.16 17.26 0.91
N THR A 69 -6.58 17.51 2.08
CA THR A 69 -6.04 18.83 2.46
C THR A 69 -4.58 18.99 2.02
N ARG A 70 -4.03 20.22 2.04
CA ARG A 70 -2.61 20.45 1.69
C ARG A 70 -1.61 19.66 2.55
N CYS A 71 -1.99 19.33 3.78
CA CYS A 71 -1.20 18.50 4.70
C CYS A 71 -1.38 16.99 4.45
N LYS A 72 -1.98 16.58 3.32
CA LYS A 72 -2.23 15.18 2.94
C LYS A 72 -3.12 14.40 3.91
N HIS A 73 -3.98 15.10 4.67
CA HIS A 73 -5.02 14.45 5.46
C HIS A 73 -6.33 14.36 4.69
N TYR A 74 -7.01 13.21 4.85
CA TYR A 74 -8.21 12.83 4.12
C TYR A 74 -9.46 12.94 5.01
N PHE A 75 -10.54 13.48 4.46
CA PHE A 75 -11.82 13.66 5.14
C PHE A 75 -13.00 13.51 4.17
N CYS A 76 -14.22 13.33 4.68
CA CYS A 76 -15.43 13.49 3.87
C CYS A 76 -15.63 14.98 3.54
N LYS A 77 -16.13 15.30 2.33
CA LYS A 77 -16.45 16.68 1.90
C LYS A 77 -17.28 17.44 2.95
N HIS A 78 -18.35 16.83 3.45
CA HIS A 78 -19.23 17.44 4.45
C HIS A 78 -18.53 17.67 5.79
N CYS A 79 -17.66 16.74 6.21
CA CYS A 79 -16.91 16.84 7.46
C CYS A 79 -15.86 17.95 7.39
N ALA A 80 -15.14 18.04 6.28
CA ALA A 80 -14.13 19.08 6.05
C ALA A 80 -14.76 20.48 6.09
N LEU A 81 -15.90 20.69 5.43
CA LEU A 81 -16.61 21.97 5.42
C LEU A 81 -17.16 22.35 6.80
N LYS A 82 -17.80 21.39 7.50
CA LYS A 82 -18.33 21.62 8.86
C LYS A 82 -17.21 21.95 9.86
N HIS A 83 -16.05 21.31 9.74
CA HIS A 83 -14.89 21.62 10.57
C HIS A 83 -14.33 23.00 10.22
N HIS A 84 -14.13 23.31 8.94
CA HIS A 84 -13.56 24.59 8.49
C HIS A 84 -14.39 25.80 8.94
N ALA A 85 -15.72 25.65 9.00
CA ALA A 85 -16.62 26.68 9.51
C ALA A 85 -16.38 27.03 10.99
N LYS A 86 -15.94 26.05 11.81
CA LYS A 86 -15.61 26.27 13.22
C LYS A 86 -14.14 26.62 13.42
N ASN A 87 -13.25 25.87 12.78
CA ASN A 87 -11.80 25.95 12.90
C ASN A 87 -11.15 25.94 11.51
N LYS A 88 -10.41 27.00 11.18
CA LYS A 88 -9.70 27.14 9.89
C LYS A 88 -8.44 26.27 9.75
N LYS A 89 -8.23 25.33 10.68
CA LYS A 89 -7.07 24.45 10.80
C LYS A 89 -7.45 23.02 10.42
N CYS A 90 -6.45 22.21 10.10
CA CYS A 90 -6.61 20.78 9.88
C CYS A 90 -6.94 20.07 11.20
N PHE A 91 -7.85 19.09 11.16
CA PHE A 91 -8.25 18.34 12.35
C PHE A 91 -7.15 17.42 12.91
N VAL A 92 -6.18 17.02 12.09
CA VAL A 92 -5.15 16.04 12.48
C VAL A 92 -3.85 16.72 12.91
N CYS A 93 -3.39 17.75 12.18
CA CYS A 93 -2.09 18.39 12.40
C CYS A 93 -2.16 19.89 12.70
N ASP A 94 -3.37 20.44 12.87
CA ASP A 94 -3.59 21.86 13.15
C ASP A 94 -3.04 22.86 12.12
N HIS A 95 -2.57 22.38 10.96
CA HIS A 95 -2.06 23.24 9.91
C HIS A 95 -3.20 24.04 9.26
N PRO A 96 -3.03 25.33 8.94
CA PRO A 96 -4.07 26.12 8.29
C PRO A 96 -4.44 25.51 6.93
N THR A 97 -5.74 25.23 6.72
CA THR A 97 -6.20 24.62 5.46
C THR A 97 -6.48 25.65 4.37
N ASN A 98 -6.59 26.94 4.73
CA ASN A 98 -6.89 28.06 3.83
C ASN A 98 -8.12 27.85 2.94
N GLY A 99 -9.04 26.95 3.33
CA GLY A 99 -10.23 26.61 2.55
C GLY A 99 -9.96 25.76 1.30
N ILE A 100 -8.75 25.22 1.16
CA ILE A 100 -8.35 24.42 0.00
C ILE A 100 -8.57 22.93 0.32
N PHE A 101 -9.51 22.32 -0.40
CA PHE A 101 -9.82 20.90 -0.31
C PHE A 101 -9.85 20.30 -1.71
N ASN A 102 -8.86 19.45 -2.02
CA ASN A 102 -8.76 18.79 -3.31
C ASN A 102 -9.53 17.46 -3.27
N ILE A 103 -10.13 17.05 -4.37
CA ILE A 103 -10.81 15.75 -4.44
C ILE A 103 -9.75 14.65 -4.43
N ALA A 104 -9.89 13.67 -3.51
CA ALA A 104 -8.97 12.55 -3.43
C ALA A 104 -9.55 11.36 -4.22
N PHE A 105 -9.15 11.22 -5.48
CA PHE A 105 -9.57 10.09 -6.31
C PHE A 105 -8.94 8.77 -5.85
N GLU A 106 -7.74 8.83 -5.26
CA GLU A 106 -6.94 7.67 -4.83
C GLU A 106 -7.61 6.82 -3.74
N ILE A 107 -8.45 7.43 -2.89
CA ILE A 107 -9.14 6.72 -1.79
C ILE A 107 -10.64 6.53 -2.05
N ARG A 108 -11.12 6.78 -3.27
CA ARG A 108 -12.48 6.38 -3.66
C ARG A 108 -12.51 4.86 -3.83
N HIS A 109 -12.55 4.14 -2.72
CA HIS A 109 -13.00 2.76 -2.75
C HIS A 109 -14.45 2.77 -3.20
N LYS A 110 -14.67 2.35 -4.44
CA LYS A 110 -15.98 2.02 -4.97
C LYS A 110 -16.56 1.00 -3.97
N PRO A 111 -17.68 1.29 -3.28
CA PRO A 111 -18.30 0.26 -2.46
C PRO A 111 -18.62 -0.90 -3.42
N SER A 112 -17.96 -2.04 -3.22
CA SER A 112 -18.26 -3.27 -3.95
C SER A 112 -19.75 -3.52 -3.78
N GLU A 113 -20.48 -3.55 -4.89
CA GLU A 113 -21.92 -3.83 -4.91
C GLU A 113 -22.22 -5.03 -4.02
N THR A 114 -23.01 -4.79 -2.98
CA THR A 114 -23.52 -5.84 -2.11
C THR A 114 -24.27 -6.85 -2.99
N ARG A 115 -23.78 -8.09 -3.02
CA ARG A 115 -24.53 -9.27 -3.48
C ARG A 115 -25.95 -9.17 -2.91
N LYS A 116 -26.93 -9.02 -3.79
CA LYS A 116 -28.34 -9.21 -3.44
C LYS A 116 -28.55 -10.72 -3.36
N ASP A 117 -28.86 -11.20 -2.16
CA ASP A 117 -29.43 -12.53 -1.92
C ASP A 117 -30.80 -12.69 -2.62
#